data_AF-A0AAE9Z3Q9-F1
#
_entry.id   AF-A0AAE9Z3Q9-F1
#
_cell.length_a   1.000
_cell.length_b   1.000
_cell.length_c   1.000
_cell.angle_alpha   90.00
_cell.angle_beta   90.00
_cell.angle_gamma   90.00
#
_symmetry.space_group_name_H-M   'P 1'
#
loop_
_entity.id
_entity.type
_entity.pdbx_description
1 polymer ?
#
loop_
_entity_poly.entity_id
_entity_poly.type
_entity_poly.pdbx_seq_one_letter_code
_entity_poly.pdbx_strand_id
1 'polypeptide(L)'
;MSMQKTFEDYIADFISAIPIVDSKDMFFLSKERNGKEVDFVAFAPIKLTDLHIIFTIIDNKKDIYVTVTDGPVDDIATILDALQGGFEDSRTDRGDVLALKNEFLQSYGVFGLFFSRVRFYEFFDDIPDTFDFNGQSYSVKAVVFLSQKETDVFDKNEDAFYDLFDDKDVVKFNQLLQ
;
A
#
# COMPACT_ATOMS: atom_id res chain seq x y z
N MET A 1 -33.04 10.95 6.05
CA MET A 1 -31.88 11.60 5.40
C MET A 1 -30.83 10.51 5.25
N SER A 2 -30.45 10.19 4.01
CA SER A 2 -29.31 9.28 3.79
C SER A 2 -28.05 10.05 4.16
N MET A 3 -27.32 9.59 5.17
CA MET A 3 -25.98 10.10 5.44
C MET A 3 -25.11 9.71 4.25
N GLN A 4 -24.46 10.67 3.61
CA GLN A 4 -23.56 10.41 2.49
C GLN A 4 -22.26 9.85 3.08
N LYS A 5 -21.82 8.66 2.63
CA LYS A 5 -20.55 8.07 3.07
C LYS A 5 -19.39 9.01 2.75
N THR A 6 -18.45 9.15 3.69
CA THR A 6 -17.19 9.87 3.44
C THR A 6 -16.22 8.99 2.65
N PHE A 7 -15.08 9.56 2.24
CA PHE A 7 -14.03 8.78 1.60
C PHE A 7 -13.38 7.82 2.60
N GLU A 8 -13.22 8.24 3.87
CA GLU A 8 -12.73 7.37 4.94
C GLU A 8 -13.66 6.18 5.18
N ASP A 9 -14.99 6.39 5.16
CA ASP A 9 -15.97 5.29 5.28
C ASP A 9 -15.76 4.23 4.19
N TYR A 10 -15.39 4.66 2.98
CA TYR A 10 -15.18 3.77 1.85
C TYR A 10 -13.89 2.95 2.00
N ILE A 11 -12.80 3.57 2.48
CA ILE A 11 -11.56 2.86 2.79
C ILE A 11 -11.73 1.93 3.99
N ALA A 12 -12.49 2.35 5.00
CA ALA A 12 -12.83 1.52 6.15
C ALA A 12 -13.61 0.26 5.73
N ASP A 13 -14.52 0.38 4.76
CA ASP A 13 -15.23 -0.77 4.18
C ASP A 13 -14.24 -1.74 3.50
N PHE A 14 -13.28 -1.24 2.72
CA PHE A 14 -12.24 -2.08 2.09
C PHE A 14 -11.39 -2.83 3.10
N ILE A 15 -10.89 -2.12 4.11
CA ILE A 15 -10.09 -2.72 5.18
C ILE A 15 -10.89 -3.77 5.94
N SER A 16 -12.16 -3.47 6.24
CA SER A 16 -13.06 -4.35 6.97
C SER A 16 -13.50 -5.58 6.18
N ALA A 17 -13.40 -5.53 4.84
CA ALA A 17 -13.67 -6.69 3.99
C ALA A 17 -12.58 -7.77 4.14
N ILE A 18 -11.37 -7.40 4.57
CA ILE A 18 -10.24 -8.33 4.72
C ILE A 18 -10.45 -9.18 5.99
N PRO A 19 -10.72 -10.50 5.88
CA PRO A 19 -11.23 -11.29 7.01
C PRO A 19 -10.30 -11.39 8.22
N ILE A 20 -8.99 -11.33 7.95
CA ILE A 20 -7.94 -11.49 8.95
C ILE A 20 -7.51 -10.19 9.60
N VAL A 21 -8.09 -9.06 9.19
CA VAL A 21 -7.89 -7.78 9.86
C VAL A 21 -8.72 -7.70 11.14
N ASP A 22 -8.16 -7.06 12.18
CA ASP A 22 -8.96 -6.57 13.30
C ASP A 22 -9.38 -5.11 13.04
N SER A 23 -10.55 -4.95 12.40
CA SER A 23 -11.07 -3.62 12.07
C SER A 23 -11.43 -2.78 13.29
N LYS A 24 -11.50 -3.37 14.48
CA LYS A 24 -11.73 -2.63 15.74
C LYS A 24 -10.49 -1.85 16.19
N ASP A 25 -9.32 -2.31 15.78
CA ASP A 25 -8.03 -1.69 16.10
C ASP A 25 -7.51 -0.87 14.90
N MET A 26 -8.39 -0.54 13.96
CA MET A 26 -8.08 0.35 12.85
C MET A 26 -7.89 1.78 13.39
N PHE A 27 -6.81 2.43 12.97
CA PHE A 27 -6.57 3.83 13.28
C PHE A 27 -6.22 4.64 12.04
N PHE A 28 -6.48 5.94 12.11
CA PHE A 28 -6.19 6.90 11.06
C PHE A 28 -5.06 7.82 11.53
N LEU A 29 -4.07 8.01 10.67
CA LEU A 29 -3.04 9.03 10.84
C LEU A 29 -3.48 10.28 10.09
N SER A 30 -3.58 11.37 10.83
CA SER A 30 -4.08 12.65 10.34
C SER A 30 -2.96 13.70 10.28
N LYS A 31 -3.03 14.58 9.28
CA LYS A 31 -2.10 15.72 9.13
C LYS A 31 -2.88 16.99 8.80
N GLU A 32 -2.39 18.12 9.30
CA GLU A 32 -2.98 19.41 8.94
C GLU A 32 -2.57 19.83 7.52
N ARG A 33 -3.55 20.10 6.65
CA ARG A 33 -3.37 20.62 5.29
C ARG A 33 -4.30 21.81 5.09
N ASN A 34 -3.73 22.98 4.77
CA ASN A 34 -4.49 24.23 4.58
C ASN A 34 -5.42 24.59 5.77
N GLY A 35 -5.00 24.34 7.00
CA GLY A 35 -5.81 24.63 8.20
C GLY A 35 -6.90 23.60 8.49
N LYS A 36 -6.89 22.44 7.82
CA LYS A 36 -7.82 21.33 8.09
C LYS A 36 -7.05 20.05 8.35
N GLU A 37 -7.46 19.30 9.36
CA GLU A 37 -7.00 17.94 9.58
C GLU A 37 -7.52 17.04 8.46
N VAL A 38 -6.63 16.29 7.82
CA VAL A 38 -6.92 15.34 6.75
C VAL A 38 -6.25 14.02 7.11
N ASP A 39 -7.04 12.96 7.21
CA ASP A 39 -6.53 11.60 7.32
C ASP A 39 -5.78 11.25 6.04
N PHE A 40 -4.53 10.82 6.18
CA PHE A 40 -3.70 10.51 5.01
C PHE A 40 -3.30 9.04 4.98
N VAL A 41 -3.42 8.30 6.09
CA VAL A 41 -3.19 6.86 6.15
C VAL A 41 -4.17 6.17 7.10
N ALA A 42 -4.72 5.02 6.70
CA ALA A 42 -5.37 4.07 7.59
C ALA A 42 -4.47 2.88 7.84
N PHE A 43 -4.50 2.40 9.06
CA PHE A 43 -3.79 1.23 9.53
C PHE A 43 -4.78 0.21 10.04
N ALA A 44 -4.51 -1.08 9.82
CA ALA A 44 -5.17 -2.13 10.59
C ALA A 44 -4.27 -3.34 10.85
N PRO A 45 -4.27 -3.90 12.08
CA PRO A 45 -3.43 -5.05 12.41
C PRO A 45 -4.01 -6.35 11.83
N ILE A 46 -3.13 -7.26 11.45
CA ILE A 46 -3.48 -8.60 10.98
C ILE A 46 -3.47 -9.56 12.17
N LYS A 47 -4.60 -10.23 12.40
CA LYS A 47 -4.80 -11.14 13.53
C LYS A 47 -3.71 -12.20 13.58
N LEU A 48 -3.21 -12.45 14.79
CA LEU A 48 -2.24 -13.52 15.11
C LEU A 48 -0.87 -13.34 14.43
N THR A 49 -0.54 -12.12 14.01
CA THR A 49 0.77 -11.76 13.44
C THR A 49 1.20 -10.38 13.95
N ASP A 50 2.48 -10.05 13.78
CA ASP A 50 3.01 -8.69 14.04
C ASP A 50 2.89 -7.77 12.80
N LEU A 51 2.07 -8.18 11.82
CA LEU A 51 1.90 -7.50 10.54
C LEU A 51 0.75 -6.51 10.57
N HIS A 52 0.88 -5.52 9.70
CA HIS A 52 -0.04 -4.41 9.58
C HIS A 52 -0.33 -4.11 8.12
N ILE A 53 -1.57 -3.71 7.83
CA ILE A 53 -1.91 -3.12 6.54
C ILE A 53 -1.90 -1.61 6.67
N ILE A 54 -1.33 -0.95 5.69
CA ILE A 54 -1.28 0.49 5.60
C ILE A 54 -1.90 0.90 4.26
N PHE A 55 -2.94 1.74 4.30
CA PHE A 55 -3.61 2.34 3.16
C PHE A 55 -3.42 3.85 3.17
N THR A 56 -3.15 4.46 2.02
CA THR A 56 -3.16 5.93 1.92
C THR A 56 -4.57 6.48 1.64
N ILE A 57 -4.98 7.55 2.32
CA ILE A 57 -6.34 8.14 2.23
C ILE A 57 -6.29 9.61 1.80
N ILE A 58 -5.34 9.98 0.94
CA ILE A 58 -5.14 11.39 0.61
C ILE A 58 -6.20 11.88 -0.36
N ASP A 59 -7.11 12.71 0.15
CA ASP A 59 -8.14 13.37 -0.64
C ASP A 59 -7.54 14.13 -1.84
N ASN A 60 -8.19 14.03 -3.01
CA ASN A 60 -7.78 14.53 -4.33
C ASN A 60 -6.61 13.81 -5.02
N LYS A 61 -6.05 12.74 -4.45
CA LYS A 61 -5.08 11.89 -5.16
C LYS A 61 -5.81 10.69 -5.77
N LYS A 62 -5.53 10.42 -7.05
CA LYS A 62 -6.19 9.34 -7.80
C LYS A 62 -5.58 7.97 -7.48
N ASP A 63 -4.37 7.93 -6.97
CA ASP A 63 -3.71 6.69 -6.59
C ASP A 63 -3.78 6.48 -5.08
N ILE A 64 -4.21 5.28 -4.72
CA ILE A 64 -4.26 4.76 -3.37
C ILE A 64 -3.24 3.63 -3.29
N TYR A 65 -2.29 3.78 -2.39
CA TYR A 65 -1.30 2.75 -2.11
C TYR A 65 -1.75 1.92 -0.92
N VAL A 66 -1.61 0.60 -1.05
CA VAL A 66 -1.79 -0.35 0.03
C VAL A 66 -0.53 -1.19 0.18
N THR A 67 -0.10 -1.46 1.41
CA THR A 67 1.02 -2.37 1.68
C THR A 67 0.79 -3.16 2.95
N VAL A 68 1.43 -4.32 3.05
CA VAL A 68 1.51 -5.13 4.27
C VAL A 68 2.94 -5.11 4.78
N THR A 69 3.13 -4.82 6.07
CA THR A 69 4.46 -4.62 6.64
C THR A 69 4.50 -5.00 8.13
N ASP A 70 5.64 -5.54 8.58
CA ASP A 70 6.05 -5.65 9.99
C ASP A 70 6.86 -4.43 10.46
N GLY A 71 7.19 -3.51 9.54
CA GLY A 71 7.99 -2.34 9.81
C GLY A 71 7.25 -1.23 10.60
N PRO A 72 7.98 -0.20 11.07
CA PRO A 72 7.40 0.91 11.81
C PRO A 72 6.34 1.67 10.99
N VAL A 73 5.11 1.68 11.49
CA VAL A 73 3.94 2.21 10.75
C VAL A 73 4.10 3.67 10.35
N ASP A 74 4.56 4.53 11.28
CA ASP A 74 4.68 5.97 11.03
C ASP A 74 5.68 6.29 9.91
N ASP A 75 6.79 5.55 9.87
CA ASP A 75 7.81 5.71 8.84
C ASP A 75 7.30 5.23 7.48
N ILE A 76 6.66 4.05 7.43
CA ILE A 76 6.07 3.53 6.19
C ILE A 76 4.95 4.43 5.68
N ALA A 77 4.08 4.92 6.56
CA ALA A 77 3.03 5.88 6.24
C ALA A 77 3.61 7.15 5.60
N THR A 78 4.70 7.68 6.17
CA THR A 78 5.42 8.85 5.65
C THR A 78 6.00 8.59 4.25
N ILE A 79 6.54 7.39 4.01
CA ILE A 79 7.06 7.00 2.70
C ILE A 79 5.93 6.96 1.66
N LEU A 80 4.79 6.33 1.98
CA LEU A 80 3.66 6.24 1.06
C LEU A 80 3.05 7.62 0.75
N ASP A 81 2.98 8.52 1.73
CA ASP A 81 2.61 9.94 1.51
C ASP A 81 3.59 10.63 0.55
N ALA A 82 4.89 10.44 0.76
CA ALA A 82 5.93 11.02 -0.10
C ALA A 82 5.82 10.54 -1.56
N LEU A 83 5.44 9.28 -1.81
CA LEU A 83 5.17 8.77 -3.16
C LEU A 83 4.04 9.53 -3.85
N GLN A 84 3.05 10.02 -3.10
CA GLN A 84 1.95 10.82 -3.65
C GLN A 84 2.31 12.29 -3.84
N GLY A 85 3.24 12.81 -3.03
CA GLY A 85 3.80 14.16 -3.16
C GLY A 85 4.62 14.36 -4.44
N GLY A 86 5.00 13.27 -5.09
CA GLY A 86 5.88 13.25 -6.25
C GLY A 86 7.33 13.34 -5.79
N PHE A 87 8.00 12.19 -5.67
CA PHE A 87 9.44 12.20 -5.89
C PHE A 87 9.62 12.68 -7.34
N GLU A 88 10.24 13.85 -7.55
CA GLU A 88 10.51 14.37 -8.89
C GLU A 88 11.10 13.25 -9.76
N ASP A 89 10.45 12.94 -10.88
CA ASP A 89 10.77 11.86 -11.84
C ASP A 89 10.48 10.40 -11.44
N SER A 90 9.76 10.13 -10.35
CA SER A 90 9.31 8.76 -10.03
C SER A 90 8.11 8.34 -10.88
N ARG A 91 8.24 7.21 -11.59
CA ARG A 91 7.08 6.53 -12.16
C ARG A 91 6.55 5.54 -11.13
N THR A 92 5.26 5.64 -10.84
CA THR A 92 4.53 4.79 -9.89
C THR A 92 3.37 4.08 -10.60
N ASP A 93 3.51 3.85 -11.91
CA ASP A 93 2.54 3.09 -12.69
C ASP A 93 2.65 1.60 -12.33
N ARG A 94 1.60 0.85 -12.61
CA ARG A 94 1.61 -0.60 -12.36
C ARG A 94 2.68 -1.27 -13.20
N GLY A 95 3.43 -2.19 -12.60
CA GLY A 95 4.58 -2.86 -13.21
C GLY A 95 5.88 -2.09 -13.08
N ASP A 96 5.86 -0.85 -12.58
CA ASP A 96 7.09 -0.10 -12.33
C ASP A 96 7.79 -0.56 -11.05
N VAL A 97 9.12 -0.51 -11.11
CA VAL A 97 9.99 -0.55 -9.94
C VAL A 97 10.62 0.81 -9.71
N LEU A 98 10.50 1.29 -8.47
CA LEU A 98 11.16 2.47 -7.97
C LEU A 98 12.31 2.05 -7.07
N ALA A 99 13.54 2.22 -7.55
CA ALA A 99 14.73 2.06 -6.71
C ALA A 99 14.78 3.19 -5.66
N LEU A 100 15.01 2.81 -4.41
CA LEU A 100 15.02 3.72 -3.27
C LEU A 100 16.44 4.06 -2.83
N LYS A 101 16.66 5.33 -2.52
CA LYS A 101 17.88 5.83 -1.86
C LYS A 101 17.64 6.20 -0.40
N ASN A 102 16.54 5.71 0.18
CA ASN A 102 16.13 6.03 1.53
C ASN A 102 16.93 5.16 2.52
N GLU A 103 17.80 5.79 3.33
CA GLU A 103 18.69 5.08 4.27
C GLU A 103 17.92 4.28 5.33
N PHE A 104 16.76 4.78 5.77
CA PHE A 104 15.92 4.08 6.73
C PHE A 104 15.44 2.75 6.14
N LEU A 105 14.82 2.75 4.95
CA LEU A 105 14.38 1.52 4.30
C LEU A 105 15.53 0.57 3.99
N GLN A 106 16.67 1.09 3.54
CA GLN A 106 17.85 0.27 3.29
C GLN A 106 18.39 -0.40 4.54
N SER A 107 18.22 0.22 5.73
CA SER A 107 18.59 -0.41 7.00
C SER A 107 17.72 -1.62 7.36
N TYR A 108 16.51 -1.71 6.79
CA TYR A 108 15.61 -2.86 6.86
C TYR A 108 15.74 -3.81 5.64
N GLY A 109 16.77 -3.64 4.81
CA GLY A 109 16.97 -4.49 3.63
C GLY A 109 16.03 -4.18 2.46
N VAL A 110 15.33 -3.03 2.47
CA VAL A 110 14.43 -2.59 1.41
C VAL A 110 15.13 -1.57 0.51
N PHE A 111 15.30 -1.94 -0.76
CA PHE A 111 16.05 -1.15 -1.76
C PHE A 111 15.19 -0.70 -2.93
N GLY A 112 13.96 -1.22 -3.05
CA GLY A 112 13.04 -0.84 -4.10
C GLY A 112 11.58 -1.02 -3.68
N LEU A 113 10.71 -0.38 -4.44
CA LEU A 113 9.26 -0.56 -4.37
C LEU A 113 8.77 -1.08 -5.71
N PHE A 114 7.85 -2.04 -5.68
CA PHE A 114 7.12 -2.50 -6.85
C PHE A 114 5.64 -2.12 -6.73
N PHE A 115 5.07 -1.59 -7.80
CA PHE A 115 3.67 -1.19 -7.85
C PHE A 115 2.86 -2.23 -8.63
N SER A 116 1.95 -2.89 -7.93
CA SER A 116 1.23 -4.07 -8.40
C SER A 116 -0.29 -3.86 -8.32
N ARG A 117 -1.06 -4.63 -9.06
CA ARG A 117 -2.52 -4.72 -8.85
C ARG A 117 -2.83 -5.48 -7.57
N VAL A 118 -3.82 -5.00 -6.82
CA VAL A 118 -4.21 -5.60 -5.54
C VAL A 118 -4.85 -6.97 -5.72
N ARG A 119 -5.56 -7.20 -6.83
CA ARG A 119 -6.24 -8.47 -7.13
C ARG A 119 -5.33 -9.69 -7.28
N PHE A 120 -4.00 -9.51 -7.27
CA PHE A 120 -3.07 -10.62 -7.35
C PHE A 120 -2.72 -11.21 -5.99
N TYR A 121 -3.09 -10.54 -4.89
CA TYR A 121 -2.85 -11.01 -3.54
C TYR A 121 -4.18 -11.52 -2.99
N GLU A 122 -4.25 -12.78 -2.59
CA GLU A 122 -5.46 -13.36 -1.96
C GLU A 122 -5.93 -12.50 -0.77
N PHE A 123 -4.96 -11.89 -0.09
CA PHE A 123 -5.18 -10.97 1.01
C PHE A 123 -6.02 -9.73 0.65
N PHE A 124 -6.01 -9.31 -0.62
CA PHE A 124 -6.74 -8.15 -1.14
C PHE A 124 -7.82 -8.53 -2.16
N ASP A 125 -8.25 -9.79 -2.23
CA ASP A 125 -9.20 -10.27 -3.27
C ASP A 125 -10.50 -9.46 -3.35
N ASP A 126 -10.97 -8.94 -2.21
CA ASP A 126 -12.19 -8.12 -2.12
C ASP A 126 -11.96 -6.63 -2.41
N ILE A 127 -10.71 -6.22 -2.63
CA ILE A 127 -10.34 -4.83 -2.94
C ILE A 127 -10.25 -4.66 -4.45
N PRO A 128 -11.02 -3.74 -5.05
CA PRO A 128 -10.94 -3.51 -6.47
C PRO A 128 -9.66 -2.74 -6.83
N ASP A 129 -9.08 -3.07 -7.98
CA ASP A 129 -7.99 -2.30 -8.59
C ASP A 129 -8.39 -0.84 -8.87
N THR A 130 -9.67 -0.57 -9.07
CA THR A 130 -10.19 0.78 -9.35
C THR A 130 -11.60 0.93 -8.82
N PHE A 131 -11.96 2.11 -8.33
CA PHE A 131 -13.33 2.44 -7.94
C PHE A 131 -13.66 3.90 -8.20
N ASP A 132 -14.95 4.22 -8.25
CA ASP A 132 -15.43 5.59 -8.44
C ASP A 132 -16.05 6.12 -7.14
N PHE A 133 -15.63 7.33 -6.72
CA PHE A 133 -16.17 8.03 -5.57
C PHE A 133 -16.39 9.51 -5.92
N ASN A 134 -17.57 10.05 -5.63
CA ASN A 134 -17.95 11.43 -5.95
C ASN A 134 -17.65 11.87 -7.40
N GLY A 135 -17.77 10.96 -8.37
CA GLY A 135 -17.54 11.23 -9.79
C GLY A 135 -16.07 11.28 -10.20
N GLN A 136 -15.15 10.90 -9.29
CA GLN A 136 -13.73 10.73 -9.55
C GLN A 136 -13.35 9.25 -9.51
N SER A 137 -12.53 8.82 -10.45
CA SER A 137 -12.00 7.46 -10.50
C SER A 137 -10.66 7.37 -9.77
N TYR A 138 -10.55 6.37 -8.90
CA TYR A 138 -9.40 6.07 -8.07
C TYR A 138 -8.81 4.72 -8.48
N SER A 139 -7.49 4.62 -8.37
CA SER A 139 -6.68 3.43 -8.67
C SER A 139 -6.05 2.95 -7.38
N VAL A 140 -6.30 1.69 -7.01
CA VAL A 140 -5.65 1.04 -5.88
C VAL A 140 -4.46 0.24 -6.40
N LYS A 141 -3.31 0.40 -5.74
CA LYS A 141 -2.04 -0.24 -6.08
C LYS A 141 -1.44 -0.87 -4.84
N ALA A 142 -1.12 -2.16 -4.91
CA ALA A 142 -0.28 -2.80 -3.91
C ALA A 142 1.16 -2.30 -4.07
N VAL A 143 1.79 -1.92 -2.97
CA VAL A 143 3.20 -1.53 -2.90
C VAL A 143 3.96 -2.65 -2.20
N VAL A 144 4.84 -3.30 -2.93
CA VAL A 144 5.68 -4.39 -2.42
C VAL A 144 7.09 -3.87 -2.19
N PHE A 145 7.65 -4.18 -1.03
CA PHE A 145 9.04 -3.86 -0.70
C PHE A 145 9.97 -4.90 -1.30
N LEU A 146 10.98 -4.44 -2.03
CA LEU A 146 11.95 -5.27 -2.69
C LEU A 146 13.31 -5.20 -2.00
N SER A 147 13.95 -6.35 -1.87
CA SER A 147 15.37 -6.45 -1.56
C SER A 147 16.24 -5.91 -2.69
N GLN A 148 17.55 -5.75 -2.42
CA GLN A 148 18.51 -5.35 -3.46
C GLN A 148 18.51 -6.34 -4.63
N LYS A 149 18.51 -7.64 -4.34
CA LYS A 149 18.52 -8.69 -5.37
C LYS A 149 17.28 -8.63 -6.26
N GLU A 150 16.10 -8.44 -5.66
CA GLU A 150 14.86 -8.31 -6.43
C GLU A 150 14.86 -7.04 -7.27
N THR A 151 15.31 -5.91 -6.70
CA THR A 151 15.43 -4.64 -7.42
C THR A 151 16.37 -4.73 -8.63
N ASP A 152 17.47 -5.48 -8.52
CA ASP A 152 18.47 -5.63 -9.58
C ASP A 152 18.02 -6.59 -10.69
N VAL A 153 17.24 -7.61 -10.36
CA VAL A 153 16.76 -8.64 -11.29
C VAL A 153 15.49 -8.20 -12.01
N PHE A 154 14.71 -7.33 -11.39
CA PHE A 154 13.40 -6.98 -11.91
C PHE A 154 13.48 -6.06 -13.14
N ASP A 155 13.29 -6.65 -14.32
CA ASP A 155 12.97 -5.89 -15.53
C ASP A 155 11.52 -5.41 -15.43
N LYS A 156 11.26 -4.18 -15.87
CA LYS A 156 10.01 -3.43 -15.65
C LYS A 156 8.82 -4.10 -16.35
N ASN A 157 8.28 -5.17 -15.78
CA ASN A 157 7.13 -5.88 -16.33
C ASN A 157 6.37 -6.63 -15.23
N GLU A 158 5.11 -6.24 -15.01
CA GLU A 158 4.23 -6.85 -14.01
C GLU A 158 4.14 -8.38 -14.14
N ASP A 159 4.06 -8.91 -15.36
CA ASP A 159 3.94 -10.35 -15.60
C ASP A 159 5.21 -11.11 -15.18
N ALA A 160 6.38 -10.50 -15.40
CA ALA A 160 7.66 -11.07 -14.98
C ALA A 160 7.82 -11.09 -13.45
N PHE A 161 7.11 -10.22 -12.72
CA PHE A 161 7.02 -10.29 -11.26
C PHE A 161 6.34 -11.58 -10.88
N TYR A 162 5.14 -11.79 -11.39
CA TYR A 162 4.34 -12.95 -11.02
C TYR A 162 5.02 -14.26 -11.43
N ASP A 163 5.69 -14.31 -12.57
CA ASP A 163 6.49 -15.48 -13.00
C ASP A 163 7.66 -15.79 -12.03
N LEU A 164 8.21 -14.79 -11.34
CA LEU A 164 9.24 -15.01 -10.29
C LEU A 164 8.64 -15.50 -8.97
N PHE A 165 7.38 -15.16 -8.69
CA PHE A 165 6.69 -15.57 -7.47
C PHE A 165 5.89 -16.87 -7.62
N ASP A 166 5.68 -17.37 -8.85
CA ASP A 166 5.15 -18.65 -9.40
C ASP A 166 4.29 -19.60 -8.52
N ASP A 167 3.68 -19.06 -7.47
CA ASP A 167 2.61 -19.64 -6.69
C ASP A 167 1.67 -18.47 -6.39
N LYS A 168 0.36 -18.72 -6.51
CA LYS A 168 -0.69 -17.77 -6.14
C LYS A 168 -0.69 -17.40 -4.64
N ASP A 169 0.27 -17.90 -3.89
CA ASP A 169 0.63 -17.50 -2.53
C ASP A 169 1.57 -16.28 -2.58
N VAL A 170 1.03 -15.13 -2.99
CA VAL A 170 1.80 -13.91 -3.15
C VAL A 170 2.23 -13.38 -1.77
N VAL A 171 3.55 -13.28 -1.59
CA VAL A 171 4.33 -12.91 -0.39
C VAL A 171 4.42 -14.00 0.71
N LYS A 172 5.21 -15.06 0.46
CA LYS A 172 5.76 -15.89 1.55
C LYS A 172 6.77 -15.05 2.37
N PHE A 173 6.30 -14.44 3.45
CA PHE A 173 7.07 -13.63 4.42
C PHE A 173 8.32 -14.30 5.04
N ASN A 174 8.49 -15.62 4.91
CA ASN A 174 9.60 -16.37 5.51
C ASN A 174 11.00 -16.09 4.91
N GLN A 175 11.15 -15.16 3.97
CA GLN A 175 12.46 -14.75 3.45
C GLN A 175 13.10 -13.57 4.21
N LEU A 176 12.37 -12.90 5.11
CA LEU A 176 12.92 -11.83 5.96
C LEU A 176 13.45 -12.32 7.32
N LEU A 177 13.32 -13.62 7.61
CA LEU A 177 13.76 -14.27 8.85
C LEU A 177 14.83 -15.37 8.64
N GLN A 178 15.51 -15.38 7.49
CA GLN A 178 16.73 -16.18 7.27
C GLN A 178 17.98 -15.29 7.16
#